data_AF-A0A1S9CRU1-F1
#
_entry.id   AF-A0A1S9CRU1-F1
#
_cell.length_a   1.000
_cell.length_b   1.000
_cell.length_c   1.000
_cell.angle_alpha   90.00
_cell.angle_beta   90.00
_cell.angle_gamma   90.00
#
_symmetry.space_group_name_H-M   'P 1'
#
loop_
_entity.id
_entity.type
_entity.pdbx_description
1 polymer ?
#
loop_
_entity_poly.entity_id
_entity_poly.type
_entity_poly.pdbx_seq_one_letter_code
_entity_poly.pdbx_strand_id
1 'polypeptide(L)'
;MGDVKGYAYNTNVDIPKNAQGKLDVRNAIGNAVMTVSKDVGLKEPSVGQIAMLSGEVAEDLADYFAISEQTNSAVILGVLVDRDYTVKQAGGIIIQVMPNAEDEAITDLEGKLKEFTALTTYMDEGKTIEQIVESLLGDYELLAKTDIRFKCDCSKEQMERALISLGKQELTDIIEDDQEDLELVCHFCNGKYDFDKKAIKEIVETL
;
A
#
# COMPACT_ATOMS: atom_id res chain seq x y z
N MET A 1 6.63 -13.72 3.75
CA MET A 1 7.64 -12.79 3.17
C MET A 1 7.08 -11.38 3.23
N GLY A 2 7.89 -10.37 3.52
CA GLY A 2 7.48 -8.95 3.60
C GLY A 2 7.66 -8.17 2.30
N ASP A 3 7.41 -8.79 1.14
CA ASP A 3 7.56 -8.14 -0.15
C ASP A 3 6.32 -7.26 -0.43
N VAL A 4 6.51 -5.96 -0.72
CA VAL A 4 5.42 -5.00 -0.95
C VAL A 4 5.64 -4.26 -2.28
N LYS A 5 4.56 -3.98 -3.01
CA LYS A 5 4.54 -3.08 -4.18
C LYS A 5 3.22 -2.32 -4.22
N GLY A 6 3.25 -1.08 -4.68
CA GLY A 6 2.07 -0.22 -4.77
C GLY A 6 2.41 1.04 -5.55
N TYR A 7 1.39 1.69 -6.11
CA TYR A 7 1.54 2.94 -6.85
C TYR A 7 0.33 3.84 -6.65
N ALA A 8 0.54 5.15 -6.78
CA ALA A 8 -0.53 6.12 -6.91
C ALA A 8 -0.78 6.39 -8.40
N TYR A 9 -2.05 6.56 -8.78
CA TYR A 9 -2.39 6.83 -10.19
C TYR A 9 -1.88 8.21 -10.65
N ASN A 10 -2.04 9.23 -9.81
CA ASN A 10 -1.43 10.54 -10.01
C ASN A 10 -0.32 10.74 -8.97
N THR A 11 0.93 10.77 -9.42
CA THR A 11 2.11 10.92 -8.54
C THR A 11 2.45 12.39 -8.23
N ASN A 12 1.85 13.35 -8.94
CA ASN A 12 2.16 14.77 -8.84
C ASN A 12 1.12 15.55 -8.01
N VAL A 13 0.62 14.93 -6.94
CA VAL A 13 -0.34 15.58 -6.03
C VAL A 13 0.43 16.40 -5.01
N ASP A 14 0.34 17.73 -5.12
CA ASP A 14 0.85 18.68 -4.14
C ASP A 14 -0.27 19.67 -3.79
N ILE A 15 -0.81 19.52 -2.57
CA ILE A 15 -1.92 20.33 -2.08
C ILE A 15 -1.54 21.00 -0.76
N PRO A 16 -2.21 22.12 -0.40
CA PRO A 16 -1.93 22.80 0.86
C PRO A 16 -2.03 21.85 2.05
N LYS A 17 -1.20 22.11 3.06
CA LYS A 17 -1.26 21.42 4.35
C LYS A 17 -2.61 21.61 5.02
N ASN A 18 -3.00 20.64 5.84
CA ASN A 18 -4.22 20.72 6.63
C ASN A 18 -4.11 21.77 7.75
N ALA A 19 -5.21 21.99 8.49
CA ALA A 19 -5.28 22.97 9.59
C ALA A 19 -4.26 22.75 10.72
N GLN A 20 -3.69 21.54 10.83
CA GLN A 20 -2.65 21.20 11.81
C GLN A 20 -1.23 21.33 11.24
N GLY A 21 -1.08 21.80 10.00
CA GLY A 21 0.22 21.94 9.32
C GLY A 21 0.83 20.62 8.82
N LYS A 22 0.03 19.54 8.77
CA LYS A 22 0.41 18.21 8.26
C LYS A 22 0.00 18.04 6.78
N LEU A 23 0.52 17.00 6.12
CA LEU A 23 0.06 16.61 4.78
C LEU A 23 -1.43 16.29 4.83
N ASP A 24 -2.17 16.78 3.85
CA ASP A 24 -3.63 16.65 3.79
C ASP A 24 -4.01 15.37 3.01
N VAL A 25 -3.79 14.22 3.63
CA VAL A 25 -4.01 12.91 2.98
C VAL A 25 -5.47 12.74 2.60
N ARG A 26 -6.39 13.14 3.50
CA ARG A 26 -7.83 13.14 3.24
C ARG A 26 -8.21 13.84 1.94
N ASN A 27 -7.76 15.08 1.73
CA ASN A 27 -8.13 15.81 0.50
C ASN A 27 -7.38 15.31 -0.73
N ALA A 28 -6.20 14.72 -0.57
CA ALA A 28 -5.47 14.09 -1.67
C ALA A 28 -6.18 12.81 -2.18
N ILE A 29 -6.75 12.01 -1.28
CA ILE A 29 -7.54 10.82 -1.63
C ILE A 29 -8.95 11.22 -2.10
N GLY A 30 -9.59 12.16 -1.39
CA GLY A 30 -10.96 12.57 -1.64
C GLY A 30 -11.98 11.49 -1.25
N ASN A 31 -13.15 11.50 -1.91
CA ASN A 31 -14.18 10.50 -1.69
C ASN A 31 -13.77 9.18 -2.32
N ALA A 32 -13.49 8.19 -1.49
CA ALA A 32 -12.94 6.91 -1.93
C ALA A 32 -13.62 5.73 -1.25
N VAL A 33 -13.32 4.56 -1.80
CA VAL A 33 -13.71 3.26 -1.29
C VAL A 33 -12.42 2.47 -1.10
N MET A 34 -12.29 1.79 0.04
CA MET A 34 -11.19 0.87 0.29
C MET A 34 -11.66 -0.54 -0.02
N THR A 35 -10.95 -1.23 -0.91
CA THR A 35 -11.17 -2.64 -1.24
C THR A 35 -9.94 -3.43 -0.85
N VAL A 36 -10.14 -4.49 -0.05
CA VAL A 36 -9.10 -5.42 0.36
C VAL A 36 -9.41 -6.79 -0.23
N SER A 37 -8.49 -7.31 -1.02
CA SER A 37 -8.59 -8.63 -1.65
C SER A 37 -7.50 -9.56 -1.08
N LYS A 38 -7.91 -10.72 -0.58
CA LYS A 38 -7.05 -11.74 0.03
C LYS A 38 -7.07 -13.00 -0.84
N ASP A 39 -5.95 -13.28 -1.48
CA ASP A 39 -5.71 -14.58 -2.10
C ASP A 39 -5.00 -15.50 -1.11
N VAL A 40 -5.72 -16.52 -0.64
CA VAL A 40 -5.23 -17.54 0.30
C VAL A 40 -5.08 -18.90 -0.38
N GLY A 41 -4.97 -18.94 -1.72
CA GLY A 41 -4.86 -20.17 -2.51
C GLY A 41 -6.18 -20.90 -2.71
N LEU A 42 -7.30 -20.20 -2.52
CA LEU A 42 -8.65 -20.70 -2.86
C LEU A 42 -8.98 -20.37 -4.33
N LYS A 43 -10.09 -20.91 -4.83
CA LYS A 43 -10.51 -20.73 -6.22
C LYS A 43 -10.75 -19.26 -6.60
N GLU A 44 -11.29 -18.49 -5.67
CA GLU A 44 -11.55 -17.06 -5.82
C GLU A 44 -11.02 -16.33 -4.57
N PRO A 45 -10.49 -15.10 -4.74
CA PRO A 45 -10.02 -14.32 -3.61
C PRO A 45 -11.20 -13.85 -2.74
N SER A 46 -10.95 -13.74 -1.44
CA SER A 46 -11.89 -13.09 -0.53
C SER A 46 -11.77 -11.58 -0.69
N VAL A 47 -12.88 -10.89 -0.94
CA VAL A 47 -12.91 -9.43 -1.17
C VAL A 47 -13.81 -8.78 -0.13
N GLY A 48 -13.26 -7.81 0.61
CA GLY A 48 -14.01 -6.93 1.50
C GLY A 48 -13.89 -5.47 1.05
N GLN A 49 -14.95 -4.69 1.26
CA GLN A 49 -15.03 -3.33 0.74
C GLN A 49 -15.78 -2.42 1.70
N ILE A 50 -15.24 -1.23 1.95
CA ILE A 50 -15.86 -0.19 2.77
C ILE A 50 -15.75 1.20 2.10
N ALA A 51 -16.64 2.11 2.46
CA ALA A 51 -16.44 3.53 2.14
C ALA A 51 -15.36 4.11 3.06
N MET A 52 -14.45 4.93 2.52
CA MET A 52 -13.47 5.66 3.33
C MET A 52 -14.12 6.93 3.89
N LEU A 53 -14.35 6.96 5.20
CA LEU A 53 -15.03 8.07 5.87
C LEU A 53 -14.05 9.15 6.32
N SER A 54 -12.85 8.73 6.76
CA SER A 54 -11.81 9.64 7.25
C SER A 54 -10.99 10.18 6.09
N GLY A 55 -10.56 9.31 5.16
CA GLY A 55 -9.57 9.62 4.13
C GLY A 55 -8.13 9.63 4.64
N GLU A 56 -7.88 9.25 5.90
CA GLU A 56 -6.53 9.23 6.52
C GLU A 56 -5.88 7.84 6.50
N VAL A 57 -6.48 6.88 5.77
CA VAL A 57 -6.01 5.49 5.54
C VAL A 57 -5.97 4.63 6.79
N ALA A 58 -5.32 5.07 7.87
CA ALA A 58 -5.20 4.32 9.11
C ALA A 58 -6.57 4.08 9.77
N GLU A 59 -7.36 5.15 9.95
CA GLU A 59 -8.71 5.07 10.51
C GLU A 59 -9.65 4.26 9.59
N ASP A 60 -9.56 4.47 8.26
CA ASP A 60 -10.35 3.67 7.33
C ASP A 60 -9.95 2.17 7.37
N LEU A 61 -8.67 1.85 7.57
CA LEU A 61 -8.24 0.45 7.72
C LEU A 61 -8.71 -0.16 9.05
N ALA A 62 -8.78 0.63 10.12
CA ALA A 62 -9.38 0.20 11.39
C ALA A 62 -10.87 -0.11 11.23
N ASP A 63 -11.61 0.76 10.51
CA ASP A 63 -13.02 0.52 10.16
C ASP A 63 -13.18 -0.74 9.31
N TYR A 64 -12.27 -0.98 8.36
CA TYR A 64 -12.29 -2.20 7.56
C TYR A 64 -12.17 -3.44 8.45
N PHE A 65 -11.22 -3.48 9.39
CA PHE A 65 -11.07 -4.60 10.31
C PHE A 65 -12.31 -4.78 11.21
N ALA A 66 -12.89 -3.69 11.71
CA ALA A 66 -14.08 -3.77 12.56
C ALA A 66 -15.30 -4.29 11.78
N ILE A 67 -15.55 -3.78 10.57
CA ILE A 67 -16.76 -4.07 9.79
C ILE A 67 -16.62 -5.39 9.02
N SER A 68 -15.52 -5.58 8.29
CA SER A 68 -15.35 -6.71 7.37
C SER A 68 -14.76 -7.94 8.07
N GLU A 69 -13.86 -7.73 9.04
CA GLU A 69 -13.16 -8.82 9.75
C GLU A 69 -13.69 -9.04 11.17
N GLN A 70 -14.69 -8.25 11.61
CA GLN A 70 -15.27 -8.32 12.96
C GLN A 70 -14.23 -8.30 14.08
N THR A 71 -13.14 -7.56 13.85
CA THR A 71 -11.99 -7.48 14.75
C THR A 71 -11.71 -6.02 15.08
N ASN A 72 -12.01 -5.61 16.31
CA ASN A 72 -11.68 -4.26 16.78
C ASN A 72 -10.17 -4.05 16.74
N SER A 73 -9.76 -3.00 16.02
CA SER A 73 -8.36 -2.77 15.71
C SER A 73 -7.99 -1.30 15.88
N ALA A 74 -6.84 -1.03 16.49
CA ALA A 74 -6.18 0.26 16.42
C ALA A 74 -5.09 0.20 15.35
N VAL A 75 -5.18 1.08 14.36
CA VAL A 75 -4.21 1.20 13.28
C VAL A 75 -3.51 2.55 13.40
N ILE A 76 -2.19 2.51 13.52
CA ILE A 76 -1.34 3.69 13.61
C ILE A 76 -0.42 3.66 12.40
N LEU A 77 -0.51 4.66 11.53
CA LEU A 77 0.40 4.82 10.39
C LEU A 77 1.06 6.19 10.46
N GLY A 78 2.27 6.29 9.94
CA GLY A 78 2.94 7.58 9.86
C GLY A 78 4.02 7.60 8.79
N VAL A 79 4.04 8.69 8.02
CA VAL A 79 5.09 9.01 7.06
C VAL A 79 5.57 10.43 7.33
N LEU A 80 6.88 10.58 7.50
CA LEU A 80 7.56 11.85 7.63
C LEU A 80 8.39 12.07 6.37
N VAL A 81 8.08 13.14 5.65
CA VAL A 81 8.74 13.53 4.40
C VAL A 81 9.61 14.75 4.67
N ASP A 82 10.84 14.74 4.17
CA ASP A 82 11.76 15.87 4.28
C ASP A 82 11.48 16.94 3.19
N ARG A 83 12.16 18.08 3.27
CA ARG A 83 11.96 19.22 2.36
C ARG A 83 12.37 18.94 0.91
N ASP A 84 13.19 17.92 0.68
CA ASP A 84 13.59 17.45 -0.65
C ASP A 84 12.65 16.35 -1.18
N TYR A 85 11.51 16.13 -0.52
CA TYR A 85 10.51 15.10 -0.82
C TYR A 85 10.96 13.66 -0.59
N THR A 86 12.13 13.44 0.03
CA THR A 86 12.54 12.10 0.45
C THR A 86 11.81 11.66 1.70
N VAL A 87 11.62 10.34 1.85
CA VAL A 87 11.02 9.77 3.06
C VAL A 87 12.09 9.74 4.16
N LYS A 88 11.86 10.52 5.23
CA LYS A 88 12.72 10.53 6.41
C LYS A 88 12.40 9.36 7.34
N GLN A 89 11.11 9.12 7.61
CA GLN A 89 10.62 8.00 8.42
C GLN A 89 9.29 7.50 7.86
N ALA A 90 9.07 6.19 7.86
CA ALA A 90 7.78 5.59 7.55
C ALA A 90 7.59 4.32 8.38
N GLY A 91 6.40 4.16 8.97
CA GLY A 91 6.10 3.01 9.81
C GLY A 91 4.62 2.84 10.06
N GLY A 92 4.28 1.72 10.69
CA GLY A 92 2.93 1.43 11.12
C GLY A 92 2.88 0.41 12.25
N ILE A 93 1.77 0.43 13.00
CA ILE A 93 1.43 -0.52 14.05
C ILE A 93 -0.05 -0.88 13.87
N ILE A 94 -0.37 -2.17 13.93
CA ILE A 94 -1.73 -2.67 13.99
C ILE A 94 -1.86 -3.44 15.29
N ILE A 95 -2.83 -3.05 16.12
CA ILE A 95 -3.15 -3.70 17.39
C ILE A 95 -4.57 -4.22 17.27
N GLN A 96 -4.78 -5.52 17.46
CA GLN A 96 -6.10 -6.15 17.32
C GLN A 96 -6.52 -6.78 18.64
N VAL A 97 -7.74 -6.49 19.07
CA VAL A 97 -8.31 -7.04 20.30
C VAL A 97 -8.90 -8.42 19.99
N MET A 98 -8.30 -9.46 20.58
CA MET A 98 -8.74 -10.83 20.39
C MET A 98 -9.95 -11.18 21.26
N PRO A 99 -10.72 -12.23 20.91
CA PRO A 99 -11.77 -12.74 21.78
C PRO A 99 -11.21 -13.08 23.17
N ASN A 100 -11.94 -12.68 24.21
CA ASN A 100 -11.58 -12.85 25.62
C ASN A 100 -10.44 -11.93 26.13
N ALA A 101 -10.11 -10.85 25.42
CA ALA A 101 -9.31 -9.78 26.02
C ALA A 101 -10.03 -9.20 27.25
N GLU A 102 -9.30 -8.94 28.32
CA GLU A 102 -9.86 -8.36 29.55
C GLU A 102 -10.22 -6.88 29.34
N ASP A 103 -11.39 -6.45 29.84
CA ASP A 103 -11.89 -5.07 29.69
C ASP A 103 -10.90 -4.03 30.27
N GLU A 104 -10.17 -4.39 31.32
CA GLU A 104 -9.13 -3.55 31.93
C GLU A 104 -7.97 -3.29 30.95
N ALA A 105 -7.47 -4.36 30.29
CA ALA A 105 -6.41 -4.24 29.30
C ALA A 105 -6.83 -3.39 28.09
N ILE A 106 -8.09 -3.50 27.66
CA ILE A 106 -8.64 -2.67 26.58
C ILE A 106 -8.69 -1.20 27.02
N THR A 107 -9.20 -0.92 28.22
CA THR A 107 -9.32 0.44 28.77
C THR A 107 -7.95 1.10 28.92
N ASP A 108 -6.96 0.35 29.40
CA ASP A 108 -5.58 0.83 29.55
C ASP A 108 -4.95 1.17 28.20
N LEU A 109 -5.13 0.31 27.20
CA LEU A 109 -4.67 0.56 25.84
C LEU A 109 -5.31 1.83 25.26
N GLU A 110 -6.63 2.00 25.40
CA GLU A 110 -7.33 3.20 24.95
C GLU A 110 -6.79 4.47 25.63
N GLY A 111 -6.48 4.39 26.93
CA GLY A 111 -5.85 5.48 27.68
C GLY A 111 -4.50 5.88 27.07
N LYS A 112 -3.62 4.91 26.83
CA LYS A 112 -2.30 5.15 26.24
C LYS A 112 -2.39 5.66 24.80
N LEU A 113 -3.35 5.17 24.01
CA LEU A 113 -3.57 5.65 22.64
C LEU A 113 -4.04 7.10 22.61
N LYS A 114 -4.83 7.57 23.59
CA LYS A 114 -5.23 8.98 23.70
C LYS A 114 -4.05 9.92 23.96
N GLU A 115 -3.04 9.45 24.68
CA GLU A 115 -1.80 10.19 24.95
C GLU A 115 -0.75 10.04 23.85
N PHE A 116 -0.96 9.11 22.91
CA PHE A 116 -0.04 8.84 21.82
C PHE A 116 -0.03 9.97 20.80
N THR A 117 1.14 10.62 20.61
CA THR A 117 1.26 11.82 19.77
C THR A 117 1.28 11.50 18.27
N ALA A 118 2.38 10.93 17.78
CA ALA A 118 2.54 10.48 16.40
C ALA A 118 3.67 9.46 16.31
N LEU A 119 3.47 8.42 15.50
CA LEU A 119 4.46 7.37 15.31
C LEU A 119 5.79 7.92 14.79
N THR A 120 5.71 8.84 13.83
CA THR A 120 6.89 9.46 13.20
C THR A 120 7.71 10.31 14.17
N THR A 121 7.09 10.91 15.20
CA THR A 121 7.83 11.66 16.24
C THR A 121 8.73 10.71 17.02
N TYR A 122 8.20 9.57 17.47
CA TYR A 122 9.00 8.58 18.20
C TYR A 122 10.10 7.97 17.35
N MET A 123 9.84 7.71 16.07
CA MET A 123 10.85 7.24 15.13
C MET A 123 11.95 8.28 14.90
N ASP A 124 11.61 9.58 14.85
CA ASP A 124 12.59 10.66 14.70
C ASP A 124 13.45 10.86 15.95
N GLU A 125 12.91 10.53 17.13
CA GLU A 125 13.66 10.44 18.40
C GLU A 125 14.56 9.18 18.48
N GLY A 126 14.52 8.31 17.48
CA GLY A 126 15.35 7.10 17.40
C GLY A 126 14.78 5.88 18.09
N LYS A 127 13.50 5.89 18.50
CA LYS A 127 12.84 4.69 19.06
C LYS A 127 12.54 3.68 17.96
N THR A 128 12.78 2.40 18.25
CA THR A 128 12.38 1.31 17.36
C THR A 128 10.88 1.02 17.51
N ILE A 129 10.28 0.34 16.51
CA ILE A 129 8.87 -0.08 16.59
C ILE A 129 8.65 -0.97 17.81
N GLU A 130 9.59 -1.86 18.13
CA GLU A 130 9.53 -2.73 19.30
C GLU A 130 9.41 -1.93 20.61
N GLN A 131 10.19 -0.86 20.77
CA GLN A 131 10.14 0.00 21.96
C GLN A 131 8.83 0.80 22.03
N ILE A 132 8.30 1.21 20.88
CA ILE A 132 7.03 1.94 20.81
C ILE A 132 5.87 0.99 21.17
N VAL A 133 5.87 -0.23 20.66
CA VAL A 133 4.89 -1.27 21.01
C VAL A 133 4.96 -1.61 22.49
N GLU A 134 6.16 -1.79 23.05
CA GLU A 134 6.35 -2.02 24.49
C GLU A 134 5.76 -0.89 25.35
N SER A 135 5.90 0.37 24.92
CA SER A 135 5.29 1.50 25.64
C SER A 135 3.75 1.47 25.63
N LEU A 136 3.15 0.95 24.55
CA LEU A 136 1.71 0.83 24.39
C LEU A 136 1.14 -0.39 25.11
N LEU A 137 1.76 -1.56 24.94
CA LEU A 137 1.20 -2.84 25.39
C LEU A 137 1.85 -3.37 26.67
N GLY A 138 2.99 -2.83 27.10
CA GLY A 138 3.82 -3.43 28.14
C GLY A 138 4.61 -4.62 27.59
N ASP A 139 4.88 -5.60 28.45
CA ASP A 139 5.58 -6.83 28.07
C ASP A 139 4.81 -7.58 26.97
N TYR A 140 5.53 -8.00 25.92
CA TYR A 140 4.96 -8.76 24.81
C TYR A 140 5.89 -9.90 24.38
N GLU A 141 5.29 -10.90 23.73
CA GLU A 141 6.04 -12.00 23.12
C GLU A 141 6.27 -11.72 21.63
N LEU A 142 7.54 -11.69 21.22
CA LEU A 142 7.90 -11.58 19.80
C LEU A 142 7.78 -12.95 19.12
N LEU A 143 6.68 -13.16 18.40
CA LEU A 143 6.42 -14.43 17.71
C LEU A 143 7.22 -14.60 16.42
N ALA A 144 7.40 -13.51 15.66
CA ALA A 144 8.11 -13.54 14.38
C ALA A 144 8.67 -12.16 14.03
N LYS A 145 9.78 -12.16 13.28
CA LYS A 145 10.36 -10.98 12.65
C LYS A 145 10.64 -11.28 11.19
N THR A 146 10.26 -10.37 10.30
CA THR A 146 10.45 -10.54 8.85
C THR A 146 10.85 -9.20 8.25
N ASP A 147 11.88 -9.20 7.43
CA ASP A 147 12.29 -8.00 6.70
C ASP A 147 11.24 -7.63 5.66
N ILE A 148 10.92 -6.34 5.61
CA ILE A 148 10.05 -5.75 4.61
C ILE A 148 10.88 -5.08 3.52
N ARG A 149 10.45 -5.19 2.27
CA ARG A 149 11.11 -4.52 1.15
C ARG A 149 10.15 -4.24 0.02
N PHE A 150 10.45 -3.18 -0.73
CA PHE A 150 9.87 -3.02 -2.05
C PHE A 150 10.37 -4.14 -2.96
N LYS A 151 9.44 -4.85 -3.62
CA LYS A 151 9.78 -5.83 -4.64
C LYS A 151 8.69 -5.92 -5.69
N CYS A 152 9.08 -5.64 -6.93
CA CYS A 152 8.25 -5.92 -8.09
C CYS A 152 8.63 -7.26 -8.70
N ASP A 153 7.64 -7.94 -9.25
CA ASP A 153 7.69 -9.24 -9.91
C ASP A 153 7.54 -9.13 -11.43
N CYS A 154 7.53 -7.91 -11.98
CA CYS A 154 7.41 -7.69 -13.41
C CYS A 154 8.62 -8.27 -14.18
N SER A 155 8.34 -8.81 -15.35
CA SER A 155 9.36 -9.33 -16.26
C SER A 155 8.98 -9.02 -17.71
N LYS A 156 9.93 -9.18 -18.64
CA LYS A 156 9.66 -8.95 -20.07
C LYS A 156 8.56 -9.89 -20.57
N GLU A 157 8.54 -11.13 -20.10
CA GLU A 157 7.53 -12.13 -20.44
C GLU A 157 6.14 -11.75 -19.91
N GLN A 158 6.04 -11.10 -18.74
CA GLN A 158 4.75 -10.60 -18.24
C GLN A 158 4.25 -9.41 -19.05
N MET A 159 5.14 -8.51 -19.46
CA MET A 159 4.81 -7.39 -20.34
C MET A 159 4.36 -7.86 -21.72
N GLU A 160 5.01 -8.89 -22.26
CA GLU A 160 4.61 -9.53 -23.51
C GLU A 160 3.19 -10.12 -23.43
N ARG A 161 2.84 -10.79 -22.33
CA ARG A 161 1.46 -11.27 -22.11
C ARG A 161 0.44 -10.13 -22.06
N ALA A 162 0.82 -8.97 -21.54
CA ALA A 162 -0.04 -7.79 -21.57
C ALA A 162 -0.25 -7.30 -23.02
N LEU A 163 0.78 -7.30 -23.87
CA LEU A 163 0.65 -6.98 -25.29
C LEU A 163 -0.28 -7.95 -26.02
N ILE A 164 -0.11 -9.27 -25.78
CA ILE A 164 -0.97 -10.32 -26.33
C ILE A 164 -2.45 -10.04 -26.01
N SER A 165 -2.74 -9.51 -24.82
CA SER A 165 -4.12 -9.23 -24.39
C SER A 165 -4.81 -8.08 -25.11
N LEU A 166 -4.07 -7.21 -25.82
CA LEU A 166 -4.63 -6.17 -26.68
C LEU A 166 -5.31 -6.78 -27.92
N GLY A 167 -4.81 -7.94 -28.37
CA GLY A 167 -5.30 -8.62 -29.56
C GLY A 167 -4.58 -8.21 -30.84
N LYS A 168 -4.84 -8.99 -31.89
CA LYS A 168 -4.10 -8.94 -33.16
C LYS A 168 -4.23 -7.59 -33.89
N GLN A 169 -5.40 -6.97 -33.80
CA GLN A 169 -5.69 -5.73 -34.53
C GLN A 169 -4.87 -4.56 -33.97
N GLU A 170 -5.02 -4.23 -32.68
CA GLU A 170 -4.21 -3.21 -32.00
C GLU A 170 -2.70 -3.39 -32.20
N LEU A 171 -2.18 -4.62 -32.13
CA LEU A 171 -0.74 -4.87 -32.34
C LEU A 171 -0.32 -4.63 -33.79
N THR A 172 -1.20 -4.89 -34.77
CA THR A 172 -0.92 -4.61 -36.18
C THR A 172 -0.90 -3.11 -36.42
N ASP A 173 -1.85 -2.37 -35.85
CA ASP A 173 -1.91 -0.91 -35.94
C ASP A 173 -0.63 -0.27 -35.34
N ILE A 174 -0.12 -0.80 -34.23
CA ILE A 174 1.16 -0.38 -33.62
C ILE A 174 2.35 -0.63 -34.57
N ILE A 175 2.37 -1.74 -35.31
CA ILE A 175 3.46 -2.05 -36.27
C ILE A 175 3.41 -1.09 -37.47
N GLU A 176 2.20 -0.77 -37.94
CA GLU A 176 1.96 0.10 -39.10
C GLU A 176 2.24 1.57 -38.82
N ASP A 177 2.15 2.00 -37.55
CA ASP A 177 2.53 3.34 -37.13
C ASP A 177 4.03 3.61 -37.32
N ASP A 178 4.41 4.85 -37.63
CA ASP A 178 5.80 5.27 -37.93
C ASP A 178 6.73 5.29 -36.70
N GLN A 179 6.28 4.78 -35.54
CA GLN A 179 7.12 4.60 -34.35
C GLN A 179 7.96 3.33 -34.49
N GLU A 180 9.29 3.42 -34.33
CA GLU A 180 10.18 2.26 -34.48
C GLU A 180 10.11 1.30 -33.27
N ASP A 181 9.89 1.83 -32.07
CA ASP A 181 9.96 1.07 -30.81
C ASP A 181 8.76 1.35 -29.90
N LEU A 182 8.23 0.30 -29.27
CA LEU A 182 7.20 0.37 -28.24
C LEU A 182 7.84 0.21 -26.86
N GLU A 183 7.74 1.23 -26.00
CA GLU A 183 8.15 1.16 -24.59
C GLU A 183 6.93 0.84 -23.71
N LEU A 184 6.98 -0.29 -23.00
CA LEU A 184 6.06 -0.58 -21.90
C LEU A 184 6.67 -0.22 -20.56
N VAL A 185 5.92 0.50 -19.73
CA VAL A 185 6.35 0.91 -18.39
C VAL A 185 5.51 0.20 -17.34
N CYS A 186 6.17 -0.54 -16.44
CA CYS A 186 5.48 -1.16 -15.30
C CYS A 186 4.97 -0.08 -14.33
N HIS A 187 3.66 -0.02 -14.08
CA HIS A 187 3.08 0.95 -13.14
C HIS A 187 3.56 0.82 -11.69
N PHE A 188 4.03 -0.36 -11.27
CA PHE A 188 4.46 -0.58 -9.88
C PHE A 188 5.90 -0.13 -9.63
N CYS A 189 6.82 -0.36 -10.56
CA CYS A 189 8.25 -0.11 -10.35
C CYS A 189 8.87 0.88 -11.34
N ASN A 190 8.10 1.36 -12.32
CA ASN A 190 8.56 2.17 -13.45
C ASN A 190 9.66 1.50 -14.30
N GLY A 191 9.78 0.17 -14.23
CA GLY A 191 10.64 -0.60 -15.11
C GLY A 191 10.18 -0.44 -16.57
N LYS A 192 11.12 -0.11 -17.46
CA LYS A 192 10.90 0.10 -18.88
C LYS A 192 11.28 -1.17 -19.65
N TYR A 193 10.41 -1.56 -20.58
CA TYR A 193 10.54 -2.76 -21.39
C TYR A 193 10.32 -2.42 -22.85
N ASP A 194 11.41 -2.42 -23.61
CA ASP A 194 11.37 -2.09 -25.03
C ASP A 194 11.04 -3.33 -25.88
N PHE A 195 10.14 -3.12 -26.84
CA PHE A 195 9.72 -4.07 -27.86
C PHE A 195 9.90 -3.41 -29.23
N ASP A 196 10.84 -3.95 -30.02
CA ASP A 196 11.02 -3.54 -31.40
C ASP A 196 9.90 -4.12 -32.28
N LYS A 197 9.76 -3.61 -33.51
CA LYS A 197 8.76 -4.14 -34.47
C LYS A 197 8.92 -5.64 -34.74
N LYS A 198 10.11 -6.21 -34.59
CA LYS A 198 10.34 -7.65 -34.84
C LYS A 198 9.68 -8.48 -33.73
N ALA A 199 9.88 -8.11 -32.47
CA ALA A 199 9.26 -8.74 -31.32
C ALA A 199 7.73 -8.65 -31.41
N ILE A 200 7.18 -7.49 -31.80
CA ILE A 200 5.71 -7.33 -31.94
C ILE A 200 5.17 -8.21 -33.08
N LYS A 201 5.88 -8.32 -34.21
CA LYS A 201 5.50 -9.23 -35.31
C LYS A 201 5.51 -10.69 -34.87
N GLU A 202 6.53 -11.11 -34.12
CA GLU A 202 6.60 -12.47 -33.58
C GLU A 202 5.40 -12.76 -32.66
N ILE A 203 5.00 -11.81 -31.82
CA ILE A 203 3.80 -11.94 -30.98
C ILE A 203 2.54 -12.11 -31.83
N VAL A 204 2.36 -11.28 -32.88
CA VAL A 204 1.21 -11.32 -33.79
C VAL A 204 1.09 -12.66 -34.55
N GLU A 205 2.21 -13.30 -34.86
CA GLU A 205 2.24 -14.62 -35.51
C GLU A 205 1.80 -15.75 -34.56
N THR A 206 1.92 -15.56 -33.25
CA THR A 206 1.49 -16.54 -32.23
C THR A 206 0.02 -16.39 -31.80
N LEU A 207 -0.63 -15.29 -32.21
CA LEU A 207 -2.06 -14.95 -31.99
C LEU A 207 -2.95 -15.44 -33.14
#